data_AF-A0A1S6EQU6-F1
#
_entry.id   AF-A0A1S6EQU6-F1
#
_cell.length_a   1.000
_cell.length_b   1.000
_cell.length_c   1.000
_cell.angle_alpha   90.00
_cell.angle_beta   90.00
_cell.angle_gamma   90.00
#
_symmetry.space_group_name_H-M   'P 1'
#
loop_
_entity.id
_entity.type
_entity.pdbx_description
1 polymer ?
#
loop_
_entity_poly.entity_id
_entity_poly.type
_entity_poly.pdbx_seq_one_letter_code
_entity_poly.pdbx_strand_id
1 'polypeptide(L)'
;MPRLPALLALTAALALSACQQPAQAPAAAPSEDAAVTPVPSTAEMPVDAPPQEEAVPSGGLDTAAADTPCRDSLGETASARLVQRCIAVSPATRPPCNAANPCALIQGEIDRACGQYGPDETKPAECAA
;
A
#
# COMPACT_ATOMS: atom_id res chain seq x y z
N MET A 1 -10.68 42.94 44.35
CA MET A 1 -10.29 42.52 42.99
C MET A 1 -9.89 41.04 43.01
N PRO A 2 -10.78 40.13 42.57
CA PRO A 2 -10.31 38.92 41.90
C PRO A 2 -11.24 38.56 40.73
N ARG A 3 -10.89 38.94 39.50
CA ARG A 3 -11.57 38.49 38.28
C ARG A 3 -10.58 38.10 37.17
N LEU A 4 -9.40 37.62 37.55
CA LEU A 4 -8.40 37.12 36.61
C LEU A 4 -8.37 35.59 36.39
N PRO A 5 -8.92 34.69 37.23
CA PRO A 5 -8.78 33.26 36.96
C PRO A 5 -9.83 32.73 35.95
N ALA A 6 -10.89 33.50 35.66
CA ALA A 6 -12.00 33.04 34.82
C ALA A 6 -11.72 33.11 33.30
N LEU A 7 -10.72 33.90 32.87
CA LEU A 7 -10.41 34.11 31.44
C LEU A 7 -9.50 33.03 30.85
N LEU A 8 -8.81 32.24 31.68
CA LEU A 8 -7.89 31.19 31.21
C LEU A 8 -8.56 29.83 30.94
N ALA A 9 -9.80 29.63 31.40
CA ALA A 9 -10.54 28.38 31.17
C ALA A 9 -11.31 28.36 29.83
N LEU A 10 -11.51 29.51 29.18
CA LEU A 10 -12.38 29.61 28.00
C LEU A 10 -11.68 29.30 26.66
N THR A 11 -10.35 29.25 26.61
CA THR A 11 -9.59 29.05 25.36
C THR A 11 -9.23 27.59 25.06
N ALA A 12 -9.41 26.68 26.01
CA ALA A 12 -9.13 25.25 25.84
C ALA A 12 -10.28 24.46 25.16
N ALA A 13 -11.48 25.03 25.04
CA ALA A 13 -12.68 24.32 24.56
C ALA A 13 -12.94 24.44 23.05
N LEU A 14 -12.25 25.32 22.32
CA LEU A 14 -12.53 25.60 20.90
C LEU A 14 -11.69 24.79 19.90
N ALA A 15 -10.69 24.02 20.35
CA ALA A 15 -9.78 23.28 19.46
C ALA A 15 -10.20 21.82 19.18
N LEU A 16 -11.25 21.29 19.83
CA LEU A 16 -11.68 19.89 19.68
C LEU A 16 -12.94 19.69 18.80
N SER A 17 -13.52 20.76 18.25
CA SER A 17 -14.81 20.66 17.53
C SER A 17 -14.71 20.47 16.00
N ALA A 18 -13.52 20.26 15.43
CA ALA A 18 -13.33 20.16 13.98
C ALA A 18 -13.32 18.71 13.43
N CYS A 19 -13.45 17.67 14.28
CA CYS A 19 -13.39 16.26 13.85
C CYS A 19 -14.71 15.48 14.06
N GLN A 20 -15.84 16.14 14.30
CA GLN A 20 -17.12 15.46 14.51
C GLN A 20 -18.16 15.82 13.45
N GLN A 21 -17.85 15.55 12.18
CA GLN A 21 -18.87 15.52 11.13
C GLN A 21 -19.57 14.15 11.16
N PRO A 22 -20.87 14.10 11.53
CA PRO A 22 -21.62 12.85 11.49
C PRO A 22 -21.75 12.39 10.03
N ALA A 23 -21.40 11.13 9.81
CA ALA A 23 -21.60 10.43 8.54
C ALA A 23 -23.08 10.54 8.16
N GLN A 24 -23.36 11.18 7.02
CA GLN A 24 -24.69 11.15 6.45
C GLN A 24 -25.02 9.70 6.08
N ALA A 25 -26.10 9.19 6.66
CA ALA A 25 -26.70 7.93 6.27
C ALA A 25 -27.04 7.98 4.77
N PRO A 26 -26.66 6.99 3.96
CA PRO A 26 -27.13 6.91 2.59
C PRO A 26 -28.64 6.66 2.62
N ALA A 27 -29.40 7.65 2.17
CA ALA A 27 -30.81 7.47 1.85
C ALA A 27 -30.91 6.43 0.72
N ALA A 28 -31.52 5.30 1.05
CA ALA A 28 -32.02 4.37 0.06
C ALA A 28 -33.22 5.01 -0.66
N ALA A 29 -33.11 5.17 -1.98
CA ALA A 29 -34.16 5.01 -2.99
C ALA A 29 -33.63 5.51 -4.35
N PRO A 30 -34.22 5.12 -5.48
CA PRO A 30 -34.58 3.78 -5.95
C PRO A 30 -33.79 3.45 -7.23
N SER A 31 -33.79 2.17 -7.61
CA SER A 31 -33.29 1.71 -8.91
C SER A 31 -34.16 2.29 -10.04
N GLU A 32 -33.61 3.24 -10.79
CA GLU A 32 -34.08 3.62 -12.12
C GLU A 32 -32.86 3.65 -13.05
N ASP A 33 -32.28 2.48 -13.32
CA ASP A 33 -31.43 2.32 -14.49
C ASP A 33 -32.33 1.98 -15.67
N ALA A 34 -32.39 2.95 -16.57
CA ALA A 34 -33.07 2.91 -17.82
C ALA A 34 -32.78 1.60 -18.56
N ALA A 35 -33.82 1.06 -19.18
CA ALA A 35 -33.71 -0.01 -20.15
C ALA A 35 -32.65 0.34 -21.22
N VAL A 36 -31.46 -0.24 -21.08
CA VAL A 36 -30.48 -0.28 -22.17
C VAL A 36 -30.94 -1.40 -23.10
N THR A 37 -31.52 -0.97 -24.21
CA THR A 37 -31.73 -1.76 -25.42
C THR A 37 -30.44 -2.54 -25.73
N PRO A 38 -30.47 -3.86 -25.96
CA PRO A 38 -29.28 -4.56 -26.43
C PRO A 38 -28.97 -4.06 -27.85
N VAL A 39 -27.92 -3.25 -27.99
CA VAL A 39 -27.27 -3.03 -29.28
C VAL A 39 -26.55 -4.33 -29.60
N PRO A 40 -26.87 -5.03 -30.70
CA PRO A 40 -26.12 -6.23 -31.08
C PRO A 40 -24.69 -5.79 -31.41
N SER A 41 -23.77 -6.12 -30.52
CA SER A 41 -22.33 -5.96 -30.76
C SER A 41 -21.87 -7.08 -31.68
N THR A 42 -22.18 -6.96 -32.97
CA THR A 42 -21.39 -7.64 -34.01
C THR A 42 -20.20 -6.74 -34.33
N ALA A 43 -19.28 -6.63 -33.37
CA ALA A 43 -17.91 -6.26 -33.67
C ALA A 43 -17.26 -7.50 -34.29
N GLU A 44 -17.33 -7.56 -35.62
CA GLU A 44 -16.59 -8.53 -36.42
C GLU A 44 -15.10 -8.29 -36.19
N MET A 45 -14.47 -9.16 -35.40
CA MET A 45 -13.02 -9.13 -35.20
C MET A 45 -12.34 -9.65 -36.47
N PRO A 46 -11.30 -8.97 -37.00
CA PRO A 46 -10.50 -9.50 -38.10
C PRO A 46 -9.88 -10.86 -37.71
N VAL A 47 -10.13 -11.88 -38.54
CA VAL A 47 -9.73 -13.29 -38.29
C VAL A 47 -8.23 -13.53 -38.53
N ASP A 48 -7.41 -12.48 -38.58
CA ASP A 48 -5.99 -12.54 -38.93
C ASP A 48 -5.10 -12.02 -37.78
N ALA A 49 -5.46 -12.37 -36.54
CA ALA A 49 -4.54 -12.24 -35.41
C ALA A 49 -3.70 -13.54 -35.34
N PRO A 50 -2.37 -13.48 -35.43
CA PRO A 50 -1.54 -14.67 -35.22
C PRO A 50 -1.85 -15.27 -33.84
N PRO A 51 -1.76 -16.61 -33.68
CA PRO A 51 -2.00 -17.24 -32.39
C PRO A 51 -1.13 -16.55 -31.35
N GLN A 52 -1.77 -16.02 -30.32
CA GLN A 52 -1.10 -15.60 -29.10
C GLN A 52 -0.50 -16.88 -28.55
N GLU A 53 0.75 -17.17 -28.90
CA GLU A 53 1.55 -18.19 -28.26
C GLU A 53 1.47 -17.86 -26.77
N GLU A 54 0.77 -18.69 -26.00
CA GLU A 54 0.52 -18.45 -24.59
C GLU A 54 1.89 -18.18 -23.95
N ALA A 55 2.08 -16.95 -23.46
CA ALA A 55 3.28 -16.59 -22.76
C ALA A 55 3.33 -17.46 -21.50
N VAL A 56 4.02 -18.61 -21.62
CA VAL A 56 4.43 -19.41 -20.47
C VAL A 56 5.11 -18.45 -19.52
N PRO A 57 4.64 -18.30 -18.26
CA PRO A 57 5.30 -17.44 -17.30
C PRO A 57 6.70 -18.00 -17.09
N SER A 58 7.68 -17.40 -17.76
CA SER A 58 9.08 -17.73 -17.59
C SER A 58 9.53 -17.09 -16.28
N GLY A 59 9.40 -17.82 -15.19
CA GLY A 59 9.78 -17.35 -13.85
C GLY A 59 9.16 -18.12 -12.70
N GLY A 60 9.12 -19.45 -12.79
CA GLY A 60 8.59 -20.33 -11.74
C GLY A 60 9.69 -21.17 -11.11
N LEU A 61 10.74 -20.54 -10.61
CA LEU A 61 11.63 -21.16 -9.63
C LEU A 61 11.35 -20.43 -8.32
N ASP A 62 10.94 -21.18 -7.30
CA ASP A 62 10.74 -20.73 -5.91
C ASP A 62 9.37 -20.15 -5.49
N THR A 63 8.25 -20.54 -6.10
CA THR A 63 6.91 -20.14 -5.58
C THR A 63 6.67 -20.59 -4.13
N ALA A 64 7.21 -21.74 -3.70
CA ALA A 64 6.99 -22.23 -2.33
C ALA A 64 7.73 -21.40 -1.26
N ALA A 65 8.93 -20.89 -1.57
CA ALA A 65 9.62 -19.94 -0.69
C ALA A 65 9.01 -18.53 -0.79
N ALA A 66 8.40 -18.22 -1.93
CA ALA A 66 7.75 -16.94 -2.20
C ALA A 66 6.43 -16.72 -1.45
N ASP A 67 5.90 -17.70 -0.72
CA ASP A 67 4.69 -17.53 0.11
C ASP A 67 4.93 -17.72 1.62
N THR A 68 6.11 -18.21 2.03
CA THR A 68 6.41 -18.46 3.45
C THR A 68 6.66 -17.14 4.19
N PRO A 69 5.99 -16.87 5.34
CA PRO A 69 6.22 -15.67 6.13
C PRO A 69 7.69 -15.52 6.54
N CYS A 70 8.22 -14.30 6.46
CA CYS A 70 9.64 -14.07 6.75
C CYS A 70 10.01 -14.42 8.19
N ARG A 71 9.08 -14.28 9.14
CA ARG A 71 9.26 -14.72 10.52
C ARG A 71 9.49 -16.22 10.66
N ASP A 72 8.92 -17.03 9.77
CA ASP A 72 9.03 -18.49 9.82
C ASP A 72 10.35 -18.94 9.18
N SER A 73 10.84 -18.20 8.18
CA SER A 73 12.11 -18.47 7.51
C SER A 73 13.35 -18.02 8.30
N LEU A 74 13.31 -16.85 8.95
CA LEU A 74 14.47 -16.25 9.65
C LEU A 74 14.33 -16.21 11.17
N GLY A 75 13.14 -16.49 11.71
CA GLY A 75 12.80 -16.23 13.11
C GLY A 75 12.36 -14.80 13.38
N GLU A 76 11.71 -14.59 14.52
CA GLU A 76 11.08 -13.32 14.91
C GLU A 76 12.09 -12.16 14.92
N THR A 77 13.22 -12.31 15.61
CA THR A 77 14.19 -11.21 15.79
C THR A 77 14.84 -10.78 14.47
N ALA A 78 15.22 -11.73 13.62
CA ALA A 78 15.86 -11.42 12.35
C ALA A 78 14.87 -10.82 11.36
N SER A 79 13.65 -11.36 11.27
CA SER A 79 12.60 -10.81 10.41
C SER A 79 12.17 -9.41 10.84
N ALA A 80 12.08 -9.14 12.16
CA ALA A 80 11.79 -7.82 12.69
C ALA A 80 12.86 -6.78 12.31
N ARG A 81 14.14 -7.15 12.36
CA ARG A 81 15.24 -6.28 11.90
C ARG A 81 15.14 -5.96 10.41
N LEU A 82 14.81 -6.95 9.59
CA LEU A 82 14.62 -6.76 8.15
C LEU A 82 13.43 -5.83 7.87
N VAL A 83 12.32 -6.01 8.58
CA VAL A 83 11.14 -5.13 8.47
C VAL A 83 11.46 -3.71 8.90
N GLN A 84 12.19 -3.51 10.01
CA GLN A 84 12.61 -2.18 10.45
C GLN A 84 13.47 -1.47 9.41
N ARG A 85 14.43 -2.20 8.82
CA ARG A 85 15.26 -1.68 7.72
C ARG A 85 14.41 -1.29 6.52
N CYS A 86 13.45 -2.14 6.12
CA CYS A 86 12.52 -1.88 5.03
C CYS A 86 11.70 -0.61 5.25
N ILE A 87 11.16 -0.42 6.46
CA ILE A 87 10.38 0.79 6.82
C ILE A 87 11.25 2.04 6.75
N ALA A 88 12.51 1.96 7.20
CA ALA A 88 13.42 3.09 7.22
C ALA A 88 13.77 3.62 5.82
N VAL A 89 13.82 2.74 4.81
CA VAL A 89 14.20 3.12 3.44
C VAL A 89 13.02 3.30 2.49
N SER A 90 11.86 2.72 2.79
CA SER A 90 10.71 2.77 1.89
C SER A 90 9.98 4.13 1.96
N PRO A 91 9.87 4.87 0.84
CA PRO A 91 9.07 6.10 0.78
C PRO A 91 7.55 5.85 0.69
N ALA A 92 7.10 4.60 0.51
CA ALA A 92 5.69 4.28 0.32
C ALA A 92 4.87 4.45 1.61
N THR A 93 3.61 4.86 1.47
CA THR A 93 2.66 5.01 2.60
C THR A 93 2.12 3.68 3.12
N ARG A 94 2.21 2.62 2.32
CA ARG A 94 1.84 1.25 2.69
C ARG A 94 2.77 0.24 2.01
N PRO A 95 4.05 0.16 2.42
CA PRO A 95 4.98 -0.76 1.81
C PRO A 95 4.71 -2.20 2.24
N PRO A 96 5.25 -3.18 1.50
CA PRO A 96 5.20 -4.59 1.86
C PRO A 96 6.11 -4.98 3.06
N CYS A 97 6.52 -4.04 3.90
CA CYS A 97 7.39 -4.27 5.06
C CYS A 97 6.61 -4.91 6.22
N ASN A 98 6.35 -6.22 6.14
CA ASN A 98 5.65 -6.98 7.18
C ASN A 98 6.25 -8.38 7.30
N ALA A 99 6.53 -8.86 8.51
CA ALA A 99 7.11 -10.19 8.73
C ALA A 99 6.15 -11.36 8.41
N ALA A 100 4.86 -11.07 8.16
CA ALA A 100 3.90 -12.01 7.55
C ALA A 100 4.17 -12.22 6.05
N ASN A 101 4.84 -11.28 5.40
CA ASN A 101 5.20 -11.39 4.00
C ASN A 101 6.49 -12.19 3.83
N PRO A 102 6.75 -12.73 2.64
CA PRO A 102 7.99 -13.43 2.31
C PRO A 102 9.21 -12.52 2.43
N CYS A 103 10.34 -13.05 2.91
CA CYS A 103 11.56 -12.25 3.05
C CYS A 103 12.04 -11.64 1.72
N ALA A 104 11.87 -12.36 0.61
CA ALA A 104 12.24 -11.87 -0.72
C ALA A 104 11.43 -10.63 -1.12
N LEU A 105 10.15 -10.57 -0.76
CA LEU A 105 9.30 -9.40 -0.99
C LEU A 105 9.79 -8.18 -0.20
N ILE A 106 10.13 -8.39 1.07
CA ILE A 106 10.66 -7.34 1.97
C ILE A 106 12.05 -6.88 1.49
N GLN A 107 12.91 -7.80 1.07
CA GLN A 107 14.24 -7.48 0.56
C GLN A 107 14.17 -6.75 -0.78
N GLY A 108 13.30 -7.18 -1.70
CA GLY A 108 13.09 -6.48 -2.97
C GLY A 108 12.58 -5.04 -2.80
N GLU A 109 11.79 -4.78 -1.76
CA GLU A 109 11.41 -3.41 -1.37
C GLU A 109 12.62 -2.57 -0.96
N ILE A 110 13.49 -3.12 -0.10
CA ILE A 110 14.73 -2.46 0.32
C ILE A 110 15.61 -2.16 -0.89
N ASP A 111 15.82 -3.14 -1.76
CA ASP A 111 16.69 -3.01 -2.94
C ASP A 111 16.14 -1.97 -3.91
N ARG A 112 14.83 -1.98 -4.16
CA ARG A 112 14.17 -0.98 -5.01
C ARG A 112 14.30 0.42 -4.42
N ALA A 113 14.04 0.59 -3.12
CA ALA A 113 14.12 1.88 -2.45
C ALA A 113 15.56 2.44 -2.47
N CYS A 114 16.53 1.61 -2.12
CA CYS A 114 17.95 1.99 -2.11
C CYS A 114 18.56 2.18 -3.51
N GLY A 115 17.95 1.58 -4.53
CA GLY A 115 18.30 1.75 -5.94
C GLY A 115 17.89 3.10 -6.52
N GLN A 116 17.00 3.86 -5.88
CA GLN A 116 16.56 5.17 -6.38
C GLN A 116 17.57 6.29 -6.17
N TYR A 117 18.50 6.12 -5.22
CA TYR A 117 19.54 7.11 -4.94
C TYR A 117 20.58 7.17 -6.06
N GLY A 118 20.87 8.39 -6.51
CA GLY A 118 21.87 8.65 -7.55
C GLY A 118 23.32 8.37 -7.10
N PRO A 119 24.28 8.38 -8.05
CA PRO A 119 25.69 8.09 -7.74
C PRO A 119 26.34 9.13 -6.81
N ASP A 120 25.88 10.38 -6.85
CA ASP A 120 26.39 11.50 -6.05
C ASP A 120 25.51 11.82 -4.83
N GLU A 121 24.47 11.01 -4.57
CA GLU A 121 23.55 11.22 -3.47
C GLU A 121 23.95 10.42 -2.23
N THR A 122 23.89 11.05 -1.06
CA THR A 122 24.14 10.37 0.21
C THR A 122 23.00 9.39 0.51
N LYS A 123 23.29 8.09 0.39
CA LYS A 123 22.34 7.03 0.76
C LYS A 123 22.20 6.90 2.28
N PRO A 124 21.02 6.54 2.80
CA PRO A 124 20.84 6.14 4.20
C PRO A 124 21.77 4.99 4.56
N ALA A 125 22.17 4.90 5.84
CA ALA A 125 23.03 3.82 6.33
C ALA A 125 22.39 2.44 6.13
N GLU A 126 21.07 2.37 6.18
CA GLU A 126 20.25 1.19 5.95
C GLU A 126 20.37 0.66 4.51
N CYS A 127 20.83 1.49 3.58
CA CYS A 127 21.12 1.09 2.20
C CYS A 127 22.54 0.55 2.00
N ALA A 128 23.38 0.56 3.03
CA ALA A 128 24.65 -0.17 3.03
C ALA A 128 24.39 -1.63 3.42
N ALA A 129 24.52 -2.55 2.47
CA ALA A 129 24.41 -3.99 2.67
C ALA A 129 25.77 -4.66 2.47
#